data_AF-F8AGG6-F1
#
_entry.id   AF-F8AGG6-F1
#
_cell.length_a   1.000
_cell.length_b   1.000
_cell.length_c   1.000
_cell.angle_alpha   90.00
_cell.angle_beta   90.00
_cell.angle_gamma   90.00
#
_symmetry.space_group_name_H-M   'P 1'
#
loop_
_entity.id
_entity.type
_entity.pdbx_description
1 polymer ?
#
loop_
_entity_poly.entity_id
_entity_poly.type
_entity_poly.pdbx_seq_one_letter_code
_entity_poly.pdbx_strand_id
1 'polypeptide(L)'
;MDKNAFLERAREGAELIKMHVELEHTIRIISHRDADGITAGAILAKAVAREGGKFHLSIIKQVSEELIRELREEDYRIYVFSDLGSGSLNLIREHLGDRTVIIADHHPPEDGELPDGHVLVNPVPFGANSVRDLSGSGVAYFIAREINRKNRDLSYLALVGAVGDMQENDGVFHGMNLDIIEDGKALSIVEVRKELRLFGRESRPLYQMLAYATNPELPEITGDERKAIEWLRSKGFDPDVKYWQLREEEKKRLHDLLVIHLLKHGATKEDVDRLIGDVVLITIYPEGDPRHEAREFATLLNATGRLNAGTLGVAVCFGDENAFKRALKLVEDYKREQIEARKYLIQNWESLLWEGEHVYVLYAGKAIKDTLVGIAASMAINAGLADPEKPVIVLADSEENEELMKGSARTTERALAKGYHLGEALRKAAEILGGEGGGHAIAAGIRFPKDKLEEFQELIDRLLGEQVGAHGDKGRG
;
A
#
# COMPACT_ATOMS: atom_id res chain seq x y z
N MET A 1 -16.63 -21.43 -0.34
CA MET A 1 -15.55 -21.78 -1.26
C MET A 1 -15.39 -23.28 -1.42
N ASP A 2 -15.33 -23.79 -2.66
CA ASP A 2 -14.87 -25.15 -2.98
C ASP A 2 -13.34 -25.20 -2.93
N LYS A 3 -12.80 -25.65 -1.80
CA LYS A 3 -11.35 -25.71 -1.57
C LYS A 3 -10.63 -26.70 -2.49
N ASN A 4 -11.28 -27.81 -2.84
CA ASN A 4 -10.63 -28.87 -3.62
C ASN A 4 -10.45 -28.40 -5.07
N ALA A 5 -11.50 -27.82 -5.66
CA ALA A 5 -11.43 -27.28 -7.02
C ALA A 5 -10.38 -26.16 -7.14
N PHE A 6 -10.29 -25.28 -6.15
CA PHE A 6 -9.22 -24.28 -6.09
C PHE A 6 -7.82 -24.90 -5.98
N LEU A 7 -7.63 -25.92 -5.14
CA LEU A 7 -6.35 -26.60 -4.99
C LEU A 7 -5.94 -27.35 -6.26
N GLU A 8 -6.88 -27.85 -7.06
CA GLU A 8 -6.57 -28.39 -8.39
C GLU A 8 -6.02 -27.30 -9.32
N ARG A 9 -6.62 -26.10 -9.35
CA ARG A 9 -6.04 -24.97 -10.11
C ARG A 9 -4.66 -24.56 -9.60
N ALA A 10 -4.46 -24.54 -8.28
CA ALA A 10 -3.15 -24.26 -7.70
C ALA A 10 -2.10 -25.31 -8.11
N ARG A 11 -2.51 -26.59 -8.22
CA ARG A 11 -1.66 -27.66 -8.72
C ARG A 11 -1.33 -27.50 -10.20
N GLU A 12 -2.31 -27.16 -11.04
CA GLU A 12 -2.07 -26.87 -12.47
C GLU A 12 -1.02 -25.76 -12.65
N GLY A 13 -1.15 -24.66 -11.89
CA GLY A 13 -0.15 -23.58 -11.89
C GLY A 13 1.23 -24.04 -11.39
N ALA A 14 1.27 -24.86 -10.34
CA ALA A 14 2.52 -25.42 -9.81
C ALA A 14 3.22 -26.34 -10.82
N GLU A 15 2.48 -27.19 -11.52
CA GLU A 15 3.00 -28.11 -12.54
C GLU A 15 3.58 -27.35 -13.74
N LEU A 16 2.91 -26.28 -14.20
CA LEU A 16 3.43 -25.41 -15.25
C LEU A 16 4.74 -24.73 -14.82
N ILE A 17 4.83 -24.21 -13.59
CA ILE A 17 6.09 -23.62 -13.09
C ILE A 17 7.20 -24.67 -13.09
N LYS A 18 6.94 -25.86 -12.55
CA LYS A 18 7.93 -26.95 -12.49
C LYS A 18 8.40 -27.37 -13.88
N MET A 19 7.48 -27.53 -14.83
CA MET A 19 7.82 -27.84 -16.22
C MET A 19 8.77 -26.80 -16.81
N HIS A 20 8.49 -25.50 -16.62
CA HIS A 20 9.37 -24.45 -17.13
C HIS A 20 10.72 -24.38 -16.42
N VAL A 21 10.78 -24.72 -15.12
CA VAL A 21 12.05 -24.88 -14.38
C VAL A 21 12.88 -26.03 -14.94
N GLU A 22 12.27 -27.18 -15.22
CA GLU A 22 12.94 -28.36 -15.82
C GLU A 22 13.47 -28.07 -17.23
N LEU A 23 12.78 -27.20 -17.99
CA LEU A 23 13.21 -26.72 -19.30
C LEU A 23 14.24 -25.56 -19.22
N GLU A 24 14.75 -25.25 -18.04
CA GLU A 24 15.69 -24.15 -17.77
C GLU A 24 15.20 -22.75 -18.20
N HIS A 25 13.89 -22.57 -18.36
CA HIS A 25 13.30 -21.27 -18.64
C HIS A 25 13.38 -20.38 -17.39
N THR A 26 13.68 -19.09 -17.60
CA THR A 26 13.59 -18.10 -16.51
C THR A 26 12.13 -17.75 -16.27
N ILE A 27 11.67 -17.87 -15.02
CA ILE A 27 10.30 -17.54 -14.61
C ILE A 27 10.18 -16.02 -14.45
N ARG A 28 9.40 -15.37 -15.32
CA ARG A 28 9.17 -13.93 -15.24
C ARG A 28 8.02 -13.65 -14.27
N ILE A 29 8.33 -13.09 -13.11
CA ILE A 29 7.34 -12.80 -12.07
C ILE A 29 7.03 -11.30 -12.06
N ILE A 30 5.75 -10.97 -12.07
CA ILE A 30 5.23 -9.61 -11.98
C ILE A 30 4.30 -9.58 -10.77
N SER A 31 4.57 -8.70 -9.81
CA SER A 31 3.78 -8.67 -8.59
C SER A 31 3.46 -7.25 -8.12
N HIS A 32 2.38 -7.13 -7.36
CA HIS A 32 1.88 -5.85 -6.88
C HIS A 32 2.82 -5.22 -5.84
N ARG A 33 2.67 -3.91 -5.63
CA ARG A 33 3.63 -3.07 -4.89
C ARG A 33 3.38 -3.01 -3.39
N ASP A 34 2.23 -3.43 -2.90
CA ASP A 34 1.94 -3.47 -1.48
C ASP A 34 2.49 -4.74 -0.81
N ALA A 35 2.18 -4.91 0.47
CA ALA A 35 2.63 -6.04 1.26
C ALA A 35 2.14 -7.39 0.71
N ASP A 36 0.92 -7.46 0.16
CA ASP A 36 0.38 -8.69 -0.38
C ASP A 36 1.15 -9.10 -1.65
N GLY A 37 1.33 -8.19 -2.60
CA GLY A 37 2.17 -8.45 -3.77
C GLY A 37 3.65 -8.71 -3.44
N ILE A 38 4.27 -7.90 -2.57
CA ILE A 38 5.68 -8.12 -2.20
C ILE A 38 5.89 -9.51 -1.59
N THR A 39 5.00 -9.93 -0.69
CA THR A 39 5.09 -11.28 -0.10
C THR A 39 4.74 -12.37 -1.10
N ALA A 40 3.72 -12.18 -1.95
CA ALA A 40 3.34 -13.13 -2.99
C ALA A 40 4.48 -13.39 -4.00
N GLY A 41 5.08 -12.31 -4.51
CA GLY A 41 6.26 -12.37 -5.36
C GLY A 41 7.46 -13.04 -4.68
N ALA A 42 7.69 -12.77 -3.38
CA ALA A 42 8.75 -13.42 -2.62
C ALA A 42 8.51 -14.93 -2.43
N ILE A 43 7.26 -15.33 -2.16
CA ILE A 43 6.86 -16.73 -1.98
C ILE A 43 7.12 -17.52 -3.27
N LEU A 44 6.65 -17.02 -4.42
CA LEU A 44 6.85 -17.66 -5.73
C LEU A 44 8.33 -17.72 -6.10
N ALA A 45 9.06 -16.60 -5.94
CA ALA A 45 10.49 -16.55 -6.23
C ALA A 45 11.29 -17.54 -5.38
N LYS A 46 10.97 -17.67 -4.09
CA LYS A 46 11.62 -18.62 -3.18
C LYS A 46 11.27 -20.07 -3.51
N ALA A 47 10.03 -20.34 -3.94
CA ALA A 47 9.64 -21.66 -4.43
C ALA A 47 10.41 -22.05 -5.71
N VAL A 48 10.50 -21.16 -6.69
CA VAL A 48 11.28 -21.37 -7.93
C VAL A 48 12.76 -21.62 -7.62
N ALA A 49 13.36 -20.79 -6.75
CA ALA A 49 14.76 -20.94 -6.37
C ALA A 49 15.06 -22.27 -5.66
N ARG A 50 14.11 -22.79 -4.86
CA ARG A 50 14.24 -24.09 -4.17
C ARG A 50 14.25 -25.28 -5.11
N GLU A 51 13.60 -25.17 -6.26
CA GLU A 51 13.65 -26.15 -7.34
C GLU A 51 14.86 -25.94 -8.27
N GLY A 52 15.76 -25.00 -7.95
CA GLY A 52 16.95 -24.69 -8.75
C GLY A 52 16.68 -23.81 -9.99
N GLY A 53 15.46 -23.29 -10.12
CA GLY A 53 15.06 -22.42 -11.22
C GLY A 53 15.59 -20.99 -11.11
N LYS A 54 15.60 -20.28 -12.24
CA LYS A 54 15.89 -18.85 -12.32
C LYS A 54 14.60 -18.05 -12.39
N PHE A 55 14.58 -16.86 -11.80
CA PHE A 55 13.45 -15.95 -11.89
C PHE A 55 13.92 -14.51 -12.16
N HIS A 56 13.04 -13.72 -12.77
CA HIS A 56 13.17 -12.28 -12.89
C HIS A 56 11.90 -11.62 -12.35
N LEU A 57 12.02 -10.90 -11.23
CA LEU A 57 10.89 -10.30 -10.52
C LEU A 57 10.81 -8.79 -10.74
N SER A 58 9.63 -8.30 -11.10
CA SER A 58 9.29 -6.87 -11.07
C SER A 58 8.15 -6.62 -10.09
N ILE A 59 8.28 -5.52 -9.34
CA ILE A 59 7.23 -5.01 -8.47
C ILE A 59 6.61 -3.78 -9.14
N ILE A 60 5.30 -3.83 -9.39
CA ILE A 60 4.58 -2.84 -10.18
C ILE A 60 3.34 -2.33 -9.44
N LYS A 61 2.84 -1.16 -9.86
CA LYS A 61 1.63 -0.57 -9.27
C LYS A 61 0.34 -1.19 -9.82
N GLN A 62 0.28 -1.50 -11.10
CA GLN A 62 -0.92 -2.01 -11.76
C GLN A 62 -0.54 -2.61 -13.11
N VAL A 63 -1.39 -3.50 -13.62
CA VAL A 63 -1.29 -3.97 -15.01
C VAL A 63 -1.85 -2.88 -15.92
N SER A 64 -1.01 -2.30 -16.78
CA SER A 64 -1.42 -1.36 -17.82
C SER A 64 -1.15 -1.93 -19.20
N GLU A 65 -1.77 -1.37 -20.23
CA GLU A 65 -1.52 -1.79 -21.60
C GLU A 65 -0.07 -1.55 -22.01
N GLU A 66 0.53 -0.43 -21.58
CA GLU A 66 1.94 -0.12 -21.82
C GLU A 66 2.85 -1.20 -21.23
N LEU A 67 2.62 -1.58 -19.97
CA LEU A 67 3.38 -2.64 -19.33
C LEU A 67 3.22 -3.97 -20.08
N ILE A 68 2.00 -4.36 -20.46
CA ILE A 68 1.77 -5.62 -21.16
C ILE A 68 2.48 -5.64 -22.53
N ARG A 69 2.52 -4.49 -23.23
CA ARG A 69 3.29 -4.33 -24.46
C ARG A 69 4.80 -4.47 -24.21
N GLU A 70 5.34 -3.86 -23.15
CA GLU A 70 6.73 -4.03 -22.75
C GLU A 70 7.05 -5.50 -22.45
N LEU A 71 6.21 -6.19 -21.67
CA LEU A 71 6.38 -7.61 -21.35
C LEU A 71 6.35 -8.50 -22.59
N ARG A 72 5.54 -8.16 -23.61
CA ARG A 72 5.50 -8.90 -24.88
C ARG A 72 6.83 -8.84 -25.64
N GLU A 73 7.57 -7.74 -25.53
CA GLU A 73 8.89 -7.60 -26.15
C GLU A 73 10.00 -8.36 -25.40
N GLU A 74 9.75 -8.75 -24.15
CA GLU A 74 10.69 -9.59 -23.39
C GLU A 74 10.70 -11.04 -23.93
N ASP A 75 11.89 -11.66 -23.97
CA ASP A 75 12.06 -13.05 -24.43
C ASP A 75 11.89 -14.09 -23.31
N TYR A 76 10.82 -13.97 -22.52
CA TYR A 76 10.45 -15.01 -21.54
C TYR A 76 9.40 -15.96 -22.11
N ARG A 77 9.49 -17.23 -21.72
CA ARG A 77 8.53 -18.28 -22.13
C ARG A 77 7.32 -18.37 -21.21
N ILE A 78 7.46 -17.91 -19.97
CA ILE A 78 6.45 -17.98 -18.93
C ILE A 78 6.41 -16.69 -18.11
N TYR A 79 5.20 -16.19 -17.90
CA TYR A 79 4.90 -15.03 -17.08
C TYR A 79 3.99 -15.45 -15.91
N VAL A 80 4.33 -15.01 -14.70
CA VAL A 80 3.55 -15.26 -13.48
C VAL A 80 3.17 -13.92 -12.88
N PHE A 81 1.89 -13.57 -13.01
CA PHE A 81 1.27 -12.42 -12.36
C PHE A 81 0.82 -12.81 -10.96
N SER A 82 1.17 -12.04 -9.94
CA SER A 82 0.86 -12.37 -8.56
C SER A 82 0.32 -11.16 -7.81
N ASP A 83 -0.86 -11.32 -7.20
CA ASP A 83 -1.64 -10.24 -6.56
C ASP A 83 -2.10 -9.13 -7.54
N LEU A 84 -2.20 -9.49 -8.82
CA LEU A 84 -2.75 -8.64 -9.88
C LEU A 84 -3.02 -9.47 -11.14
N GLY A 85 -3.77 -8.88 -12.06
CA GLY A 85 -4.01 -9.44 -13.40
C GLY A 85 -5.41 -9.96 -13.64
N SER A 86 -6.20 -10.29 -12.60
CA SER A 86 -7.57 -10.81 -12.78
C SER A 86 -8.49 -9.83 -13.49
N GLY A 87 -8.29 -8.53 -13.32
CA GLY A 87 -9.04 -7.47 -14.03
C GLY A 87 -8.48 -7.12 -15.41
N SER A 88 -7.51 -7.87 -15.94
CA SER A 88 -6.83 -7.56 -17.21
C SER A 88 -6.66 -8.82 -18.07
N LEU A 89 -7.56 -9.79 -17.94
CA LEU A 89 -7.48 -11.07 -18.67
C LEU A 89 -7.52 -10.85 -20.18
N ASN A 90 -8.35 -9.92 -20.65
CA ASN A 90 -8.45 -9.63 -22.08
C ASN A 90 -7.13 -9.04 -22.65
N LEU A 91 -6.49 -8.12 -21.92
CA LEU A 91 -5.20 -7.53 -22.31
C LEU A 91 -4.08 -8.59 -22.30
N ILE A 92 -4.03 -9.42 -21.26
CA ILE A 92 -3.05 -10.52 -21.16
C ILE A 92 -3.24 -11.50 -22.32
N ARG A 93 -4.48 -11.86 -22.64
CA ARG A 93 -4.80 -12.74 -23.76
C ARG A 93 -4.35 -12.15 -25.10
N GLU A 94 -4.62 -10.88 -25.34
CA GLU A 94 -4.32 -10.22 -26.62
C GLU A 94 -2.82 -10.13 -26.91
N HIS A 95 -2.02 -9.86 -25.87
CA HIS A 95 -0.60 -9.58 -26.04
C HIS A 95 0.33 -10.73 -25.66
N LEU A 96 -0.08 -11.63 -24.78
CA LEU A 96 0.71 -12.76 -24.28
C LEU A 96 0.06 -14.12 -24.60
N GLY A 97 -0.89 -14.17 -25.53
CA GLY A 97 -1.61 -15.40 -25.91
C GLY A 97 -0.73 -16.52 -26.49
N ASP A 98 0.48 -16.22 -26.95
CA ASP A 98 1.47 -17.19 -27.42
C ASP A 98 2.50 -17.62 -26.34
N ARG A 99 2.34 -17.13 -25.11
CA ARG A 99 3.21 -17.40 -23.95
C ARG A 99 2.44 -18.22 -22.91
N THR A 100 3.17 -18.91 -22.04
CA THR A 100 2.56 -19.52 -20.84
C THR A 100 2.32 -18.42 -19.80
N VAL A 101 1.11 -18.32 -19.27
CA VAL A 101 0.76 -17.29 -18.28
C VAL A 101 0.06 -17.91 -17.08
N ILE A 102 0.51 -17.55 -15.88
CA ILE A 102 -0.14 -17.93 -14.63
C ILE A 102 -0.55 -16.65 -13.91
N ILE A 103 -1.81 -16.59 -13.48
CA ILE A 103 -2.35 -15.46 -12.72
C ILE A 103 -2.73 -15.99 -11.33
N ALA A 104 -1.94 -15.64 -10.32
CA ALA A 104 -2.08 -16.01 -8.92
C ALA A 104 -2.64 -14.80 -8.14
N ASP A 105 -3.96 -14.67 -8.11
CA ASP A 105 -4.63 -13.43 -7.70
C ASP A 105 -5.97 -13.72 -7.03
N HIS A 106 -6.50 -12.75 -6.29
CA HIS A 106 -7.73 -12.85 -5.50
C HIS A 106 -8.78 -11.78 -5.86
N HIS A 107 -8.42 -10.81 -6.71
CA HIS A 107 -9.36 -9.81 -7.21
C HIS A 107 -10.49 -10.46 -8.04
N PRO A 108 -11.69 -9.86 -8.08
CA PRO A 108 -12.75 -10.34 -8.98
C PRO A 108 -12.25 -10.41 -10.43
N PRO A 109 -12.32 -11.58 -11.08
CA PRO A 109 -11.82 -11.73 -12.44
C PRO A 109 -12.77 -11.11 -13.46
N GLU A 110 -12.19 -10.61 -14.55
CA GLU A 110 -12.89 -10.25 -15.77
C GLU A 110 -13.50 -11.52 -16.41
N ASP A 111 -14.66 -11.39 -17.06
CA ASP A 111 -15.24 -12.51 -17.80
C ASP A 111 -14.41 -12.81 -19.04
N GLY A 112 -14.07 -14.08 -19.26
CA GLY A 112 -13.41 -14.50 -20.48
C GLY A 112 -12.78 -15.88 -20.39
N GLU A 113 -12.75 -16.57 -21.54
CA GLU A 113 -11.94 -17.78 -21.68
C GLU A 113 -10.47 -17.42 -21.83
N LEU A 114 -9.64 -18.16 -21.08
CA LEU A 114 -8.19 -18.09 -21.17
C LEU A 114 -7.69 -18.98 -22.32
N PRO A 115 -6.67 -18.55 -23.08
CA PRO A 115 -5.98 -19.38 -24.06
C PRO A 115 -5.40 -20.67 -23.45
N ASP A 116 -5.16 -21.65 -24.32
CA ASP A 116 -4.37 -22.83 -23.96
C ASP A 116 -2.99 -22.41 -23.42
N GLY A 117 -2.59 -22.98 -22.28
CA GLY A 117 -1.34 -22.64 -21.60
C GLY A 117 -1.43 -21.44 -20.65
N HIS A 118 -2.61 -20.81 -20.52
CA HIS A 118 -2.89 -19.82 -19.48
C HIS A 118 -3.67 -20.45 -18.33
N VAL A 119 -3.32 -20.13 -17.09
CA VAL A 119 -4.03 -20.61 -15.88
C VAL A 119 -4.34 -19.45 -14.96
N LEU A 120 -5.63 -19.28 -14.65
CA LEU A 120 -6.10 -18.42 -13.57
C LEU A 120 -6.22 -19.24 -12.28
N VAL A 121 -5.32 -19.00 -11.35
CA VAL A 121 -5.41 -19.49 -9.98
C VAL A 121 -6.03 -18.38 -9.13
N ASN A 122 -7.36 -18.39 -9.03
CA ASN A 122 -8.10 -17.39 -8.28
C ASN A 122 -9.20 -18.07 -7.43
N PRO A 123 -9.33 -17.73 -6.13
CA PRO A 123 -10.29 -18.36 -5.24
C PRO A 123 -11.74 -17.89 -5.47
N VAL A 124 -11.95 -16.71 -6.07
CA VAL A 124 -13.28 -16.09 -6.24
C VAL A 124 -14.22 -16.93 -7.12
N PRO A 125 -13.80 -17.46 -8.30
CA PRO A 125 -14.61 -18.39 -9.08
C PRO A 125 -15.10 -19.63 -8.31
N PHE A 126 -14.44 -19.99 -7.21
CA PHE A 126 -14.81 -21.12 -6.36
C PHE A 126 -15.68 -20.72 -5.17
N GLY A 127 -16.18 -19.48 -5.13
CA GLY A 127 -17.06 -18.96 -4.08
C GLY A 127 -16.32 -18.51 -2.83
N ALA A 128 -15.12 -17.94 -2.98
CA ALA A 128 -14.42 -17.19 -1.94
C ALA A 128 -14.80 -15.71 -1.97
N ASN A 129 -14.83 -15.06 -0.81
CA ASN A 129 -14.85 -13.60 -0.71
C ASN A 129 -13.43 -13.06 -0.93
N SER A 130 -13.24 -12.21 -1.95
CA SER A 130 -11.93 -11.67 -2.36
C SER A 130 -11.20 -10.95 -1.23
N VAL A 131 -11.91 -10.25 -0.33
CA VAL A 131 -11.29 -9.40 0.71
C VAL A 131 -11.21 -10.07 2.09
N ARG A 132 -11.47 -11.37 2.18
CA ARG A 132 -11.61 -12.04 3.49
C ARG A 132 -11.10 -13.49 3.53
N ASP A 133 -11.39 -14.26 2.48
CA ASP A 133 -11.20 -15.71 2.55
C ASP A 133 -9.80 -16.15 2.09
N LEU A 134 -9.11 -15.37 1.26
CA LEU A 134 -7.73 -15.59 0.81
C LEU A 134 -7.20 -14.37 0.01
N SER A 135 -5.98 -13.90 0.31
CA SER A 135 -5.30 -12.84 -0.46
C SER A 135 -4.39 -13.38 -1.57
N GLY A 136 -3.80 -12.50 -2.39
CA GLY A 136 -2.83 -12.85 -3.43
C GLY A 136 -1.60 -13.60 -2.91
N SER A 137 -1.05 -13.21 -1.75
CA SER A 137 0.04 -13.97 -1.12
C SER A 137 -0.40 -15.35 -0.60
N GLY A 138 -1.66 -15.48 -0.19
CA GLY A 138 -2.28 -16.76 0.14
C GLY A 138 -2.40 -17.67 -1.08
N VAL A 139 -2.81 -17.13 -2.23
CA VAL A 139 -2.84 -17.88 -3.51
C VAL A 139 -1.43 -18.33 -3.92
N ALA A 140 -0.46 -17.42 -3.90
CA ALA A 140 0.96 -17.72 -4.17
C ALA A 140 1.50 -18.81 -3.23
N TYR A 141 1.10 -18.80 -1.96
CA TYR A 141 1.46 -19.83 -0.99
C TYR A 141 0.93 -21.21 -1.36
N PHE A 142 -0.33 -21.32 -1.77
CA PHE A 142 -0.87 -22.63 -2.17
C PHE A 142 -0.20 -23.17 -3.43
N ILE A 143 0.11 -22.32 -4.42
CA ILE A 143 0.93 -22.71 -5.57
C ILE A 143 2.31 -23.20 -5.11
N ALA A 144 3.01 -22.41 -4.28
CA ALA A 144 4.32 -22.80 -3.76
C ALA A 144 4.27 -24.12 -2.98
N ARG A 145 3.22 -24.36 -2.20
CA ARG A 145 3.02 -25.60 -1.43
C ARG A 145 2.80 -26.81 -2.34
N GLU A 146 2.07 -26.66 -3.43
CA GLU A 146 1.88 -27.73 -4.44
C GLU A 146 3.16 -27.96 -5.27
N ILE A 147 4.00 -26.94 -5.50
CA ILE A 147 5.35 -27.13 -6.08
C ILE A 147 6.17 -28.05 -5.17
N ASN A 148 6.23 -27.71 -3.88
CA ASN A 148 6.99 -28.47 -2.88
C ASN A 148 6.43 -28.25 -1.47
N ARG A 149 6.12 -29.34 -0.76
CA ARG A 149 5.60 -29.28 0.62
C ARG A 149 6.53 -28.60 1.61
N LYS A 150 7.83 -28.48 1.32
CA LYS A 150 8.78 -27.70 2.14
C LYS A 150 8.43 -26.21 2.19
N ASN A 151 7.72 -25.69 1.19
CA ASN A 151 7.26 -24.29 1.14
C ASN A 151 6.17 -23.95 2.17
N ARG A 152 5.73 -24.92 3.00
CA ARG A 152 4.89 -24.62 4.18
C ARG A 152 5.55 -23.66 5.17
N ASP A 153 6.88 -23.61 5.18
CA ASP A 153 7.66 -22.65 5.99
C ASP A 153 7.52 -21.19 5.53
N LEU A 154 6.86 -20.94 4.40
CA LEU A 154 6.52 -19.60 3.89
C LEU A 154 5.14 -19.13 4.34
N SER A 155 4.42 -19.91 5.14
CA SER A 155 3.08 -19.57 5.66
C SER A 155 3.05 -18.23 6.38
N TYR A 156 4.10 -17.89 7.13
CA TYR A 156 4.17 -16.59 7.80
C TYR A 156 4.21 -15.43 6.79
N LEU A 157 4.88 -15.56 5.64
CA LEU A 157 4.89 -14.51 4.60
C LEU A 157 3.50 -14.33 3.99
N ALA A 158 2.77 -15.43 3.77
CA ALA A 158 1.41 -15.36 3.26
C ALA A 158 0.47 -14.67 4.25
N LEU A 159 0.66 -14.88 5.55
CA LEU A 159 -0.11 -14.18 6.57
C LEU A 159 0.29 -12.70 6.70
N VAL A 160 1.56 -12.36 6.49
CA VAL A 160 1.99 -10.94 6.39
C VAL A 160 1.27 -10.23 5.25
N GLY A 161 1.18 -10.86 4.07
CA GLY A 161 0.43 -10.32 2.95
C GLY A 161 -1.07 -10.19 3.24
N ALA A 162 -1.70 -11.24 3.78
CA ALA A 162 -3.10 -11.22 4.17
C ALA A 162 -3.45 -10.11 5.17
N VAL A 163 -2.60 -9.88 6.18
CA VAL A 163 -2.74 -8.77 7.14
C VAL A 163 -2.54 -7.41 6.46
N GLY A 164 -1.60 -7.34 5.52
CA GLY A 164 -1.36 -6.16 4.69
C GLY A 164 -2.55 -5.77 3.83
N ASP A 165 -3.28 -6.78 3.34
CA ASP A 165 -4.52 -6.65 2.57
C ASP A 165 -5.79 -6.58 3.46
N MET A 166 -5.60 -6.57 4.79
CA MET A 166 -6.67 -6.47 5.78
C MET A 166 -7.70 -7.61 5.71
N GLN A 167 -7.30 -8.83 5.37
CA GLN A 167 -8.21 -9.98 5.25
C GLN A 167 -8.91 -10.34 6.57
N GLU A 168 -8.28 -10.05 7.71
CA GLU A 168 -8.86 -10.22 9.05
C GLU A 168 -9.53 -8.95 9.59
N ASN A 169 -9.96 -8.02 8.74
CA ASN A 169 -10.45 -6.68 9.12
C ASN A 169 -11.46 -6.69 10.28
N ASP A 170 -12.37 -7.66 10.30
CA ASP A 170 -13.42 -7.83 11.32
C ASP A 170 -12.94 -8.39 12.67
N GLY A 171 -11.64 -8.65 12.81
CA GLY A 171 -11.03 -9.14 14.04
C GLY A 171 -10.51 -10.57 13.96
N VAL A 172 -10.85 -11.34 12.93
CA VAL A 172 -10.48 -12.76 12.84
C VAL A 172 -10.18 -13.18 11.40
N PHE A 173 -9.38 -14.24 11.24
CA PHE A 173 -9.15 -14.82 9.92
C PHE A 173 -10.29 -15.75 9.48
N HIS A 174 -10.50 -15.85 8.17
CA HIS A 174 -11.53 -16.67 7.55
C HIS A 174 -10.97 -17.54 6.41
N GLY A 175 -11.85 -18.36 5.83
CA GLY A 175 -11.56 -19.06 4.58
C GLY A 175 -10.34 -19.97 4.62
N MET A 176 -9.47 -19.84 3.62
CA MET A 176 -8.24 -20.61 3.49
C MET A 176 -7.05 -19.95 4.20
N ASN A 177 -7.16 -18.70 4.65
CA ASN A 177 -6.16 -18.09 5.56
C ASN A 177 -6.00 -18.94 6.84
N LEU A 178 -7.10 -19.54 7.34
CA LEU A 178 -7.07 -20.46 8.47
C LEU A 178 -6.23 -21.72 8.20
N ASP A 179 -6.24 -22.25 6.98
CA ASP A 179 -5.43 -23.42 6.62
C ASP A 179 -3.93 -23.05 6.61
N ILE A 180 -3.59 -21.84 6.18
CA ILE A 180 -2.21 -21.30 6.20
C ILE A 180 -1.73 -21.12 7.65
N ILE A 181 -2.59 -20.61 8.54
CA ILE A 181 -2.31 -20.50 9.98
C ILE A 181 -1.96 -21.85 10.59
N GLU A 182 -2.75 -22.89 10.29
CA GLU A 182 -2.49 -24.24 10.82
C GLU A 182 -1.18 -24.82 10.29
N ASP A 183 -0.83 -24.56 9.02
CA ASP A 183 0.48 -24.93 8.47
C ASP A 183 1.64 -24.22 9.20
N GLY A 184 1.50 -22.94 9.53
CA GLY A 184 2.50 -22.18 10.29
C GLY A 184 2.63 -22.61 11.75
N LYS A 185 1.50 -22.88 12.42
CA LYS A 185 1.48 -23.41 13.79
C LYS A 185 2.14 -24.79 13.88
N ALA A 186 1.85 -25.66 12.91
CA ALA A 186 2.44 -27.00 12.86
C ALA A 186 3.97 -26.97 12.72
N LEU A 187 4.53 -25.90 12.15
CA LEU A 187 5.97 -25.66 12.04
C LEU A 187 6.54 -24.80 13.19
N SER A 188 5.70 -24.37 14.14
CA SER A 188 6.07 -23.48 15.24
C SER A 188 6.71 -22.16 14.79
N ILE A 189 6.34 -21.66 13.60
CA ILE A 189 6.81 -20.38 13.02
C ILE A 189 5.76 -19.27 13.10
N VAL A 190 4.53 -19.63 13.44
CA VAL A 190 3.39 -18.72 13.60
C VAL A 190 2.67 -19.02 14.90
N GLU A 191 2.33 -17.96 15.63
CA GLU A 191 1.41 -17.99 16.76
C GLU A 191 0.30 -16.96 16.54
N VAL A 192 -0.95 -17.30 16.86
CA VAL A 192 -2.08 -16.37 16.80
C VAL A 192 -2.51 -16.03 18.21
N ARG A 193 -2.46 -14.75 18.57
CA ARG A 193 -2.88 -14.23 19.88
C ARG A 193 -4.17 -13.43 19.74
N LYS A 194 -4.94 -13.34 20.83
CA LYS A 194 -6.04 -12.39 20.98
C LYS A 194 -5.50 -11.13 21.67
N GLU A 195 -5.08 -10.15 20.88
CA GLU A 195 -4.42 -8.93 21.34
C GLU A 195 -5.03 -7.68 20.68
N LEU A 196 -4.48 -6.49 21.01
CA LEU A 196 -4.83 -5.26 20.30
C LEU A 196 -4.34 -5.34 18.86
N ARG A 197 -5.26 -5.15 17.90
CA ARG A 197 -4.98 -5.22 16.45
C ARG A 197 -4.41 -3.93 15.87
N LEU A 198 -3.86 -3.07 16.71
CA LEU A 198 -3.32 -1.77 16.31
C LEU A 198 -1.89 -1.91 15.82
N PHE A 199 -1.50 -1.08 14.85
CA PHE A 199 -0.10 -0.98 14.42
C PHE A 199 0.77 -0.40 15.56
N GLY A 200 1.97 -0.96 15.75
CA GLY A 200 2.95 -0.44 16.70
C GLY A 200 3.27 -1.35 17.88
N ARG A 201 2.84 -2.63 17.84
CA ARG A 201 3.11 -3.63 18.88
C ARG A 201 4.59 -3.70 19.27
N GLU A 202 5.47 -3.74 18.28
CA GLU A 202 6.92 -4.01 18.36
C GLU A 202 7.76 -2.74 18.41
N SER A 203 7.39 -1.74 17.61
CA SER A 203 8.25 -0.59 17.31
C SER A 203 7.79 0.73 17.94
N ARG A 204 6.55 0.83 18.43
CA ARG A 204 5.98 2.09 18.91
C ARG A 204 5.75 2.11 20.43
N PRO A 205 5.96 3.27 21.07
CA PRO A 205 5.42 3.53 22.40
C PRO A 205 3.90 3.37 22.40
N LEU A 206 3.32 2.98 23.54
CA LEU A 206 1.87 2.80 23.69
C LEU A 206 1.10 4.06 23.30
N TYR A 207 1.59 5.25 23.63
CA TYR A 207 0.87 6.48 23.26
C TYR A 207 0.75 6.67 21.74
N GLN A 208 1.76 6.28 20.95
CA GLN A 208 1.69 6.34 19.49
C GLN A 208 0.79 5.24 18.94
N MET A 209 0.87 4.03 19.51
CA MET A 209 -0.01 2.91 19.13
C MET A 209 -1.49 3.31 19.27
N LEU A 210 -1.87 4.00 20.35
CA LEU A 210 -3.23 4.48 20.54
C LEU A 210 -3.55 5.71 19.67
N ALA A 211 -2.67 6.71 19.61
CA ALA A 211 -2.92 7.93 18.84
C ALA A 211 -3.05 7.69 17.33
N TYR A 212 -2.41 6.63 16.81
CA TYR A 212 -2.47 6.27 15.39
C TYR A 212 -3.51 5.19 15.08
N ALA A 213 -4.37 4.83 16.03
CA ALA A 213 -5.47 3.89 15.79
C ALA A 213 -6.52 4.51 14.86
N THR A 214 -6.65 3.96 13.65
CA THR A 214 -7.66 4.41 12.67
C THR A 214 -8.69 3.33 12.31
N ASN A 215 -8.52 2.12 12.83
CA ASN A 215 -9.43 1.00 12.57
C ASN A 215 -9.44 -0.01 13.74
N PRO A 216 -10.35 0.17 14.72
CA PRO A 216 -11.24 1.32 14.87
C PRO A 216 -10.48 2.57 15.36
N GLU A 217 -11.10 3.74 15.19
CA GLU A 217 -10.65 4.95 15.90
C GLU A 217 -10.96 4.84 17.40
N LEU A 218 -10.12 5.47 18.22
CA LEU A 218 -10.30 5.59 19.66
C LEU A 218 -10.81 7.01 19.96
N PRO A 219 -12.09 7.18 20.33
CA PRO A 219 -12.68 8.49 20.57
C PRO A 219 -11.87 9.32 21.55
N GLU A 220 -11.66 10.59 21.24
CA GLU A 220 -10.85 11.54 22.04
C GLU A 220 -9.35 11.18 22.18
N ILE A 221 -8.87 10.09 21.59
CA ILE A 221 -7.46 9.65 21.65
C ILE A 221 -6.80 9.68 20.27
N THR A 222 -7.47 9.14 19.25
CA THR A 222 -6.95 9.11 17.87
C THR A 222 -6.61 10.52 17.38
N GLY A 223 -5.44 10.66 16.78
CA GLY A 223 -4.91 11.91 16.24
C GLY A 223 -4.23 12.82 17.27
N ASP A 224 -4.26 12.49 18.57
CA ASP A 224 -3.72 13.34 19.64
C ASP A 224 -2.81 12.55 20.61
N GLU A 225 -1.49 12.61 20.36
CA GLU A 225 -0.49 11.96 21.22
C GLU A 225 -0.52 12.47 22.67
N ARG A 226 -0.89 13.73 22.91
CA ARG A 226 -0.96 14.27 24.28
C ARG A 226 -2.12 13.67 25.04
N LYS A 227 -3.29 13.59 24.42
CA LYS A 227 -4.46 12.92 25.03
C LYS A 227 -4.22 11.44 25.23
N ALA A 228 -3.53 10.77 24.31
CA ALA A 228 -3.12 9.37 24.49
C ALA A 228 -2.21 9.19 25.72
N ILE A 229 -1.22 10.08 25.90
CA ILE A 229 -0.34 10.10 27.08
C ILE A 229 -1.14 10.33 28.37
N GLU A 230 -2.02 11.33 28.38
CA GLU A 230 -2.86 11.66 29.54
C GLU A 230 -3.79 10.49 29.90
N TRP A 231 -4.42 9.88 28.90
CA TRP A 231 -5.29 8.72 29.07
C TRP A 231 -4.52 7.54 29.68
N LEU A 232 -3.38 7.15 29.11
CA LEU A 232 -2.54 6.04 29.61
C LEU A 232 -2.09 6.28 31.06
N ARG A 233 -1.60 7.49 31.37
CA ARG A 233 -1.18 7.86 32.73
C ARG A 233 -2.36 7.82 33.70
N SER A 234 -3.54 8.30 33.30
CA SER A 234 -4.76 8.24 34.13
C SER A 234 -5.18 6.81 34.46
N LYS A 235 -4.79 5.84 33.62
CA LYS A 235 -5.06 4.40 33.81
C LYS A 235 -3.89 3.65 34.44
N GLY A 236 -2.80 4.32 34.79
CA GLY A 236 -1.63 3.73 35.45
C GLY A 236 -0.71 2.93 34.52
N PHE A 237 -0.66 3.28 33.23
CA PHE A 237 0.33 2.75 32.29
C PHE A 237 1.43 3.78 32.05
N ASP A 238 2.66 3.28 31.87
CA ASP A 238 3.74 4.09 31.31
C ASP A 238 3.45 4.31 29.81
N PRO A 239 3.31 5.56 29.33
CA PRO A 239 3.03 5.81 27.92
C PRO A 239 4.20 5.45 26.99
N ASP A 240 5.43 5.45 27.51
CA ASP A 240 6.66 5.32 26.70
C ASP A 240 7.08 3.86 26.47
N VAL A 241 6.54 2.91 27.24
CA VAL A 241 6.77 1.48 26.99
C VAL A 241 6.08 1.04 25.70
N LYS A 242 6.60 -0.02 25.09
CA LYS A 242 5.98 -0.66 23.92
C LYS A 242 5.04 -1.78 24.37
N TYR A 243 4.05 -2.09 23.55
CA TYR A 243 3.03 -3.08 23.92
C TYR A 243 3.60 -4.46 24.22
N TRP A 244 4.57 -4.94 23.43
CA TRP A 244 5.19 -6.26 23.66
C TRP A 244 5.90 -6.37 25.02
N GLN A 245 6.27 -5.24 25.64
CA GLN A 245 6.94 -5.21 26.94
C GLN A 245 5.96 -5.33 28.12
N LEU A 246 4.65 -5.21 27.87
CA LEU A 246 3.62 -5.42 28.88
C LEU A 246 3.48 -6.90 29.22
N ARG A 247 3.28 -7.21 30.50
CA ARG A 247 2.91 -8.57 30.92
C ARG A 247 1.48 -8.88 30.47
N GLU A 248 1.15 -10.16 30.35
CA GLU A 248 -0.18 -10.60 29.92
C GLU A 248 -1.34 -10.05 30.79
N GLU A 249 -1.12 -9.88 32.09
CA GLU A 249 -2.09 -9.24 33.00
C GLU A 249 -2.30 -7.75 32.68
N GLU A 250 -1.23 -7.05 32.30
CA GLU A 250 -1.27 -5.63 31.93
C GLU A 250 -1.92 -5.44 30.57
N LYS A 251 -1.65 -6.33 29.61
CA LYS A 251 -2.32 -6.36 28.31
C LYS A 251 -3.83 -6.53 28.48
N LYS A 252 -4.28 -7.54 29.24
CA LYS A 252 -5.71 -7.76 29.52
C LYS A 252 -6.37 -6.55 30.17
N ARG A 253 -5.71 -5.94 31.15
CA ARG A 253 -6.21 -4.71 31.78
C ARG A 253 -6.33 -3.57 30.76
N LEU A 254 -5.34 -3.40 29.88
CA LEU A 254 -5.39 -2.38 28.82
C LEU A 254 -6.54 -2.65 27.84
N HIS A 255 -6.76 -3.90 27.46
CA HIS A 255 -7.88 -4.34 26.62
C HIS A 255 -9.22 -3.94 27.24
N ASP A 256 -9.46 -4.34 28.49
CA ASP A 256 -10.71 -4.03 29.21
C ASP A 256 -10.98 -2.53 29.27
N LEU A 257 -9.95 -1.74 29.54
CA LEU A 257 -10.05 -0.28 29.63
C LEU A 257 -10.38 0.36 28.28
N LEU A 258 -9.80 -0.12 27.18
CA LEU A 258 -10.09 0.38 25.84
C LEU A 258 -11.49 -0.02 25.39
N VAL A 259 -11.95 -1.24 25.71
CA VAL A 259 -13.33 -1.68 25.42
C VAL A 259 -14.34 -0.82 26.20
N ILE A 260 -14.11 -0.61 27.50
CA ILE A 260 -14.95 0.30 28.31
C ILE A 260 -14.95 1.72 27.73
N HIS A 261 -13.79 2.19 27.26
CA HIS A 261 -13.66 3.50 26.64
C HIS A 261 -14.51 3.59 25.35
N LEU A 262 -14.42 2.61 24.46
CA LEU A 262 -15.22 2.53 23.24
C LEU A 262 -16.72 2.50 23.54
N LEU A 263 -17.17 1.63 24.44
CA LEU A 263 -18.59 1.50 24.80
C LEU A 263 -19.17 2.78 25.42
N LYS A 264 -18.39 3.52 26.22
CA LYS A 264 -18.81 4.81 26.78
C LYS A 264 -19.01 5.90 25.72
N HIS A 265 -18.35 5.78 24.58
CA HIS A 265 -18.46 6.71 23.46
C HIS A 265 -19.38 6.20 22.35
N GLY A 266 -20.21 5.18 22.64
CA GLY A 266 -21.22 4.70 21.71
C GLY A 266 -20.68 3.83 20.58
N ALA A 267 -19.48 3.26 20.72
CA ALA A 267 -18.94 2.33 19.73
C ALA A 267 -19.83 1.09 19.59
N THR A 268 -19.86 0.54 18.38
CA THR A 268 -20.63 -0.67 18.08
C THR A 268 -19.90 -1.92 18.56
N LYS A 269 -20.60 -3.06 18.56
CA LYS A 269 -19.95 -4.36 18.78
C LYS A 269 -18.87 -4.63 17.73
N GLU A 270 -19.10 -4.25 16.48
CA GLU A 270 -18.13 -4.43 15.40
C GLU A 270 -16.84 -3.66 15.67
N ASP A 271 -16.91 -2.42 16.16
CA ASP A 271 -15.71 -1.65 16.51
C ASP A 271 -14.90 -2.34 17.61
N VAL A 272 -15.57 -2.90 18.62
CA VAL A 272 -14.92 -3.67 19.70
C VAL A 272 -14.26 -4.94 19.17
N ASP A 273 -14.97 -5.70 18.33
CA ASP A 273 -14.45 -6.93 17.70
C ASP A 273 -13.26 -6.62 16.77
N ARG A 274 -13.24 -5.44 16.13
CA ARG A 274 -12.10 -4.97 15.34
C ARG A 274 -10.91 -4.55 16.20
N LEU A 275 -11.13 -4.01 17.40
CA LEU A 275 -10.04 -3.59 18.28
C LEU A 275 -9.23 -4.78 18.83
N ILE A 276 -9.93 -5.82 19.30
CA ILE A 276 -9.31 -7.00 19.93
C ILE A 276 -9.61 -8.23 19.09
N GLY A 277 -8.57 -8.87 18.59
CA GLY A 277 -8.75 -10.07 17.77
C GLY A 277 -7.44 -10.73 17.42
N ASP A 278 -7.42 -11.42 16.29
CA ASP A 278 -6.26 -12.18 15.82
C ASP A 278 -5.10 -11.24 15.49
N VAL A 279 -3.99 -11.46 16.20
CA VAL A 279 -2.67 -10.88 15.94
C VAL A 279 -1.72 -12.03 15.65
N VAL A 280 -1.06 -11.98 14.49
CA VAL A 280 -0.14 -13.02 14.03
C VAL A 280 1.28 -12.68 14.45
N LEU A 281 1.84 -13.50 15.33
CA LEU A 281 3.23 -13.44 15.75
C LEU A 281 4.06 -14.45 14.95
N ILE A 282 5.24 -14.02 14.52
CA ILE A 282 6.17 -14.75 13.66
C ILE A 282 7.39 -15.10 14.50
N THR A 283 7.32 -16.27 15.13
CA THR A 283 8.19 -16.71 16.25
C THR A 283 9.67 -16.90 15.87
N ILE A 284 9.99 -16.87 14.57
CA ILE A 284 11.37 -16.92 14.08
C ILE A 284 12.12 -15.59 14.23
N TYR A 285 11.42 -14.49 14.50
CA TYR A 285 12.01 -13.17 14.77
C TYR A 285 11.88 -12.82 16.26
N PRO A 286 12.83 -12.06 16.84
CA PRO A 286 12.77 -11.68 18.25
C PRO A 286 11.73 -10.58 18.51
N GLU A 287 11.14 -10.55 19.71
CA GLU A 287 10.25 -9.46 20.14
C GLU A 287 10.95 -8.09 20.07
N GLY A 288 10.21 -7.06 19.65
CA GLY A 288 10.73 -5.74 19.36
C GLY A 288 11.28 -5.55 17.94
N ASP A 289 11.48 -6.63 17.18
CA ASP A 289 11.70 -6.58 15.73
C ASP A 289 10.36 -6.45 15.01
N PRO A 290 10.15 -5.49 14.10
CA PRO A 290 8.88 -5.34 13.38
C PRO A 290 8.50 -6.57 12.54
N ARG A 291 9.44 -7.49 12.23
CA ARG A 291 9.14 -8.75 11.56
C ARG A 291 8.49 -9.79 12.47
N HIS A 292 8.51 -9.59 13.79
CA HIS A 292 7.89 -10.49 14.75
C HIS A 292 6.35 -10.41 14.73
N GLU A 293 5.75 -9.33 14.23
CA GLU A 293 4.30 -9.20 14.12
C GLU A 293 3.89 -8.85 12.68
N ALA A 294 2.85 -9.51 12.18
CA ALA A 294 2.52 -9.47 10.76
C ALA A 294 2.10 -8.08 10.25
N ARG A 295 1.37 -7.28 11.04
CA ARG A 295 0.94 -5.92 10.65
C ARG A 295 2.11 -4.95 10.60
N GLU A 296 3.03 -5.02 11.54
CA GLU A 296 4.29 -4.24 11.52
C GLU A 296 5.18 -4.64 10.34
N PHE A 297 5.30 -5.95 10.07
CA PHE A 297 6.05 -6.43 8.91
C PHE A 297 5.39 -5.96 7.60
N ALA A 298 4.08 -6.13 7.45
CA ALA A 298 3.34 -5.64 6.29
C ALA A 298 3.51 -4.12 6.10
N THR A 299 3.51 -3.36 7.19
CA THR A 299 3.74 -1.90 7.14
C THR A 299 5.14 -1.55 6.65
N LEU A 300 6.16 -2.29 7.08
CA LEU A 300 7.52 -2.14 6.57
C LEU A 300 7.58 -2.42 5.06
N LEU A 301 6.98 -3.52 4.60
CA LEU A 301 6.95 -3.89 3.18
C LEU A 301 6.20 -2.85 2.34
N ASN A 302 5.02 -2.43 2.80
CA ASN A 302 4.25 -1.35 2.18
C ASN A 302 5.07 -0.06 2.04
N ALA A 303 5.88 0.27 3.05
CA ALA A 303 6.74 1.44 2.97
C ALA A 303 7.84 1.28 1.90
N THR A 304 8.46 0.10 1.78
CA THR A 304 9.40 -0.16 0.67
C THR A 304 8.73 -0.04 -0.70
N GLY A 305 7.50 -0.55 -0.84
CA GLY A 305 6.70 -0.41 -2.06
C GLY A 305 6.40 1.03 -2.42
N ARG A 306 5.92 1.83 -1.47
CA ARG A 306 5.63 3.27 -1.65
C ARG A 306 6.86 4.07 -2.08
N LEU A 307 8.04 3.62 -1.68
CA LEU A 307 9.34 4.24 -2.01
C LEU A 307 10.01 3.62 -3.25
N ASN A 308 9.24 2.90 -4.09
CA ASN A 308 9.73 2.22 -5.30
C ASN A 308 10.93 1.28 -5.04
N ALA A 309 11.01 0.76 -3.82
CA ALA A 309 12.02 -0.20 -3.37
C ALA A 309 11.38 -1.57 -3.09
N GLY A 310 10.33 -1.95 -3.82
CA GLY A 310 9.60 -3.21 -3.57
C GLY A 310 10.49 -4.46 -3.62
N THR A 311 11.49 -4.50 -4.51
CA THR A 311 12.48 -5.58 -4.58
C THR A 311 13.38 -5.65 -3.34
N LEU A 312 13.60 -4.52 -2.64
CA LEU A 312 14.23 -4.52 -1.32
C LEU A 312 13.33 -5.22 -0.30
N GLY A 313 12.03 -4.95 -0.32
CA GLY A 313 11.03 -5.65 0.51
C GLY A 313 11.01 -7.16 0.25
N VAL A 314 11.12 -7.58 -1.02
CA VAL A 314 11.27 -9.00 -1.38
C VAL A 314 12.55 -9.58 -0.78
N ALA A 315 13.68 -8.89 -0.86
CA ALA A 315 14.93 -9.34 -0.25
C ALA A 315 14.81 -9.50 1.29
N VAL A 316 14.06 -8.61 1.97
CA VAL A 316 13.72 -8.80 3.39
C VAL A 316 12.96 -10.11 3.61
N CYS A 317 11.98 -10.43 2.76
CA CYS A 317 11.23 -11.69 2.83
C CYS A 317 12.10 -12.94 2.56
N PHE A 318 13.19 -12.79 1.81
CA PHE A 318 14.20 -13.83 1.61
C PHE A 318 15.10 -14.06 2.83
N GLY A 319 14.99 -13.22 3.88
CA GLY A 319 15.84 -13.28 5.06
C GLY A 319 17.18 -12.55 4.91
N ASP A 320 17.29 -11.62 3.96
CA ASP A 320 18.47 -10.76 3.84
C ASP A 320 18.48 -9.68 4.92
N GLU A 321 19.35 -9.86 5.92
CA GLU A 321 19.46 -8.96 7.06
C GLU A 321 20.02 -7.58 6.71
N ASN A 322 20.82 -7.47 5.64
CA ASN A 322 21.28 -6.19 5.14
C ASN A 322 20.16 -5.45 4.41
N ALA A 323 19.34 -6.17 3.63
CA ALA A 323 18.14 -5.62 3.04
C ALA A 323 17.18 -5.09 4.12
N PHE A 324 17.00 -5.83 5.21
CA PHE A 324 16.18 -5.41 6.34
C PHE A 324 16.65 -4.10 6.98
N LYS A 325 17.95 -3.99 7.30
CA LYS A 325 18.55 -2.75 7.82
C LYS A 325 18.37 -1.57 6.88
N ARG A 326 18.55 -1.80 5.57
CA ARG A 326 18.34 -0.78 4.53
C ARG A 326 16.88 -0.36 4.46
N ALA A 327 15.93 -1.30 4.56
CA ALA A 327 14.51 -1.00 4.56
C ALA A 327 14.12 -0.15 5.78
N LEU A 328 14.57 -0.51 6.98
CA LEU A 328 14.34 0.30 8.19
C LEU A 328 14.86 1.72 8.04
N LYS A 329 16.11 1.86 7.58
CA LYS A 329 16.74 3.16 7.36
C LYS A 329 15.96 3.98 6.32
N LEU A 330 15.57 3.36 5.21
CA LEU A 330 14.80 4.00 4.15
C LEU A 330 13.47 4.57 4.68
N VAL A 331 12.76 3.81 5.53
CA VAL A 331 11.51 4.27 6.16
C VAL A 331 11.76 5.40 7.15
N GLU A 332 12.83 5.32 7.95
CA GLU A 332 13.20 6.37 8.91
C GLU A 332 13.57 7.67 8.20
N ASP A 333 14.42 7.60 7.18
CA ASP A 333 14.87 8.73 6.38
C ASP A 333 13.66 9.41 5.71
N TYR A 334 12.74 8.63 5.13
CA TYR A 334 11.53 9.17 4.52
C TYR A 334 10.62 9.88 5.54
N LYS A 335 10.44 9.32 6.74
CA LYS A 335 9.67 9.97 7.81
C LYS A 335 10.34 11.28 8.25
N ARG A 336 11.66 11.30 8.36
CA ARG A 336 12.43 12.51 8.69
C ARG A 336 12.24 13.58 7.63
N GLU A 337 12.31 13.22 6.35
CA GLU A 337 12.07 14.14 5.24
C GLU A 337 10.66 14.73 5.24
N GLN A 338 9.62 13.95 5.57
CA GLN A 338 8.27 14.48 5.72
C GLN A 338 8.15 15.51 6.86
N ILE A 339 8.81 15.26 7.99
CA ILE A 339 8.82 16.19 9.13
C ILE A 339 9.53 17.49 8.75
N GLU A 340 10.67 17.40 8.08
CA GLU A 340 11.42 18.58 7.62
C GLU A 340 10.64 19.35 6.54
N ALA A 341 10.01 18.67 5.59
CA ALA A 341 9.12 19.29 4.61
C ALA A 341 7.97 20.05 5.30
N ARG A 342 7.33 19.45 6.32
CA ARG A 342 6.27 20.10 7.10
C ARG A 342 6.79 21.36 7.82
N LYS A 343 7.95 21.27 8.47
CA LYS A 343 8.56 22.43 9.15
C LYS A 343 8.87 23.54 8.16
N TYR A 344 9.48 23.18 7.03
CA TYR A 344 9.82 24.13 5.97
C TYR A 344 8.57 24.83 5.43
N LEU A 345 7.49 24.09 5.16
CA LEU A 345 6.22 24.67 4.73
C LEU A 345 5.70 25.68 5.74
N ILE A 346 5.57 25.30 7.02
CA ILE A 346 5.03 26.20 8.06
C ILE A 346 5.88 27.46 8.22
N GLN A 347 7.21 27.33 8.18
CA GLN A 347 8.13 28.44 8.38
C GLN A 347 8.19 29.41 7.20
N ASN A 348 7.98 28.91 5.98
CA ASN A 348 8.20 29.69 4.75
C ASN A 348 6.92 29.93 3.95
N TRP A 349 5.75 29.48 4.44
CA TRP A 349 4.46 29.59 3.75
C TRP A 349 4.21 31.02 3.30
N GLU A 350 4.17 31.98 4.22
CA GLU A 350 3.87 33.38 3.90
C GLU A 350 4.91 34.02 2.97
N SER A 351 6.18 33.62 3.04
CA SER A 351 7.26 34.24 2.28
C SER A 351 7.43 33.70 0.86
N LEU A 352 7.06 32.45 0.60
CA LEU A 352 7.26 31.77 -0.68
C LEU A 352 5.96 31.54 -1.46
N LEU A 353 4.83 31.83 -0.83
CA LEU A 353 3.53 31.64 -1.43
C LEU A 353 3.26 32.71 -2.48
N TRP A 354 2.92 32.24 -3.68
CA TRP A 354 2.17 33.03 -4.64
C TRP A 354 0.69 32.71 -4.46
N GLU A 355 -0.11 33.73 -4.15
CA GLU A 355 -1.56 33.61 -4.01
C GLU A 355 -2.26 34.28 -5.20
N GLY A 356 -2.93 33.46 -6.00
CA GLY A 356 -3.88 33.90 -7.02
C GLY A 356 -5.31 33.99 -6.46
N GLU A 357 -6.25 34.35 -7.34
CA GLU A 357 -7.67 34.44 -6.99
C GLU A 357 -8.25 33.05 -6.65
N HIS A 358 -7.82 32.02 -7.37
CA HIS A 358 -8.34 30.67 -7.35
C HIS A 358 -7.33 29.62 -6.90
N VAL A 359 -6.05 29.95 -6.70
CA VAL A 359 -5.04 28.94 -6.33
C VAL A 359 -3.88 29.51 -5.51
N TYR A 360 -3.36 28.67 -4.61
CA TYR A 360 -2.08 28.86 -3.93
C TYR A 360 -0.99 28.09 -4.66
N VAL A 361 0.11 28.76 -5.04
CA VAL A 361 1.27 28.11 -5.66
C VAL A 361 2.51 28.37 -4.79
N LEU A 362 3.10 27.31 -4.26
CA LEU A 362 4.34 27.39 -3.47
C LEU A 362 5.46 26.67 -4.21
N TYR A 363 6.54 27.39 -4.50
CA TYR A 363 7.75 26.81 -5.08
C TYR A 363 8.82 26.59 -3.99
N ALA A 364 9.12 25.31 -3.72
CA ALA A 364 10.03 24.88 -2.65
C ALA A 364 11.47 24.64 -3.11
N GLY A 365 11.79 24.84 -4.40
CA GLY A 365 13.11 24.57 -4.96
C GLY A 365 13.60 23.16 -4.65
N LYS A 366 14.81 23.05 -4.04
CA LYS A 366 15.39 21.78 -3.56
C LYS A 366 15.11 21.49 -2.08
N ALA A 367 14.34 22.34 -1.38
CA ALA A 367 14.09 22.17 0.05
C ALA A 367 13.06 21.08 0.36
N ILE A 368 12.14 20.82 -0.57
CA ILE A 368 11.21 19.69 -0.53
C ILE A 368 11.48 18.84 -1.76
N LYS A 369 11.66 17.53 -1.58
CA LYS A 369 11.82 16.61 -2.71
C LYS A 369 10.57 16.58 -3.58
N ASP A 370 10.77 16.39 -4.87
CA ASP A 370 9.71 16.32 -5.87
C ASP A 370 8.69 15.18 -5.61
N THR A 371 9.13 14.10 -4.95
CA THR A 371 8.29 12.99 -4.49
C THR A 371 7.41 13.33 -3.28
N LEU A 372 7.71 14.41 -2.56
CA LEU A 372 7.00 14.85 -1.35
C LEU A 372 6.05 16.02 -1.59
N VAL A 373 6.05 16.65 -2.76
CA VAL A 373 5.23 17.84 -3.04
C VAL A 373 3.71 17.60 -2.90
N GLY A 374 3.22 16.40 -3.19
CA GLY A 374 1.81 16.06 -2.97
C GLY A 374 1.44 15.94 -1.48
N ILE A 375 2.36 15.44 -0.66
CA ILE A 375 2.20 15.37 0.79
C ILE A 375 2.26 16.79 1.37
N ALA A 376 3.21 17.58 0.90
CA ALA A 376 3.35 18.99 1.27
C ALA A 376 2.08 19.80 0.99
N ALA A 377 1.49 19.69 -0.21
CA ALA A 377 0.24 20.36 -0.56
C ALA A 377 -0.92 19.95 0.37
N SER A 378 -1.02 18.66 0.69
CA SER A 378 -2.03 18.15 1.64
C SER A 378 -1.77 18.66 3.07
N MET A 379 -0.50 18.74 3.49
CA MET A 379 -0.11 19.25 4.80
C MET A 379 -0.46 20.74 4.96
N ALA A 380 -0.34 21.55 3.91
CA ALA A 380 -0.72 22.96 3.96
C ALA A 380 -2.21 23.14 4.24
N ILE A 381 -3.06 22.37 3.56
CA ILE A 381 -4.51 22.36 3.78
C ILE A 381 -4.82 21.90 5.21
N ASN A 382 -4.27 20.76 5.63
CA ASN A 382 -4.56 20.14 6.92
C ASN A 382 -4.01 20.94 8.12
N ALA A 383 -2.92 21.70 7.92
CA ALA A 383 -2.36 22.59 8.94
C ALA A 383 -3.11 23.92 9.05
N GLY A 384 -4.14 24.16 8.22
CA GLY A 384 -4.91 25.40 8.20
C GLY A 384 -4.12 26.59 7.64
N LEU A 385 -3.07 26.33 6.85
CA LEU A 385 -2.28 27.38 6.20
C LEU A 385 -2.98 27.94 4.95
N ALA A 386 -3.81 27.11 4.30
CA ALA A 386 -4.55 27.46 3.09
C ALA A 386 -6.06 27.46 3.34
N ASP A 387 -6.78 28.35 2.65
CA ASP A 387 -8.25 28.30 2.58
C ASP A 387 -8.72 26.95 1.99
N PRO A 388 -9.54 26.16 2.70
CA PRO A 388 -10.06 24.89 2.21
C PRO A 388 -10.84 24.99 0.88
N GLU A 389 -11.35 26.16 0.52
CA GLU A 389 -12.07 26.39 -0.74
C GLU A 389 -11.15 26.77 -1.90
N LYS A 390 -9.85 26.95 -1.66
CA LYS A 390 -8.87 27.32 -2.68
C LYS A 390 -7.82 26.20 -2.85
N PRO A 391 -7.66 25.62 -4.05
CA PRO A 391 -6.61 24.65 -4.35
C PRO A 391 -5.20 25.08 -3.95
N VAL A 392 -4.37 24.09 -3.58
CA VAL A 392 -2.94 24.27 -3.26
C VAL A 392 -2.09 23.47 -4.24
N ILE A 393 -1.07 24.12 -4.81
CA ILE A 393 -0.05 23.51 -5.66
C ILE A 393 1.31 23.73 -5.01
N VAL A 394 2.04 22.63 -4.77
CA VAL A 394 3.44 22.70 -4.36
C VAL A 394 4.32 22.23 -5.52
N LEU A 395 5.34 23.02 -5.82
CA LEU A 395 6.33 22.78 -6.88
C LEU A 395 7.71 22.55 -6.25
N ALA A 396 8.50 21.66 -6.82
CA ALA A 396 9.89 21.44 -6.48
C ALA A 396 10.73 21.19 -7.73
N ASP A 397 12.05 21.35 -7.62
CA ASP A 397 12.99 20.94 -8.66
C ASP A 397 12.90 19.43 -8.85
N SER A 398 12.79 18.97 -10.09
CA SER A 398 12.74 17.53 -10.41
C SER A 398 14.10 16.88 -10.13
N GLU A 399 14.09 15.72 -9.46
CA GLU A 399 15.31 14.92 -9.26
C GLU A 399 15.75 14.21 -10.56
N GLU A 400 14.83 14.00 -11.50
CA GLU A 400 15.09 13.32 -12.78
C GLU A 400 15.70 14.25 -13.84
N ASN A 401 15.39 15.55 -13.78
CA ASN A 401 15.87 16.55 -14.74
C ASN A 401 15.90 17.94 -14.08
N GLU A 402 17.10 18.52 -13.90
CA GLU A 402 17.28 19.81 -13.21
C GLU A 402 16.66 21.01 -13.93
N GLU A 403 16.33 20.89 -15.22
CA GLU A 403 15.64 21.94 -16.00
C GLU A 403 14.13 21.91 -15.81
N LEU A 404 13.57 20.86 -15.19
CA LEU A 404 12.15 20.69 -14.97
C LEU A 404 11.77 20.90 -13.50
N MET A 405 10.58 21.44 -13.30
CA MET A 405 9.88 21.38 -12.02
C MET A 405 8.81 20.31 -12.04
N LYS A 406 8.57 19.70 -10.89
CA LYS A 406 7.44 18.80 -10.65
C LYS A 406 6.52 19.42 -9.63
N GLY A 407 5.24 19.40 -9.95
CA GLY A 407 4.17 19.95 -9.15
C GLY A 407 3.15 18.91 -8.76
N SER A 408 2.53 19.11 -7.59
CA SER A 408 1.32 18.39 -7.24
C SER A 408 0.28 19.31 -6.63
N ALA A 409 -0.94 19.20 -7.16
CA ALA A 409 -2.09 19.96 -6.73
C ALA A 409 -2.98 19.12 -5.82
N ARG A 410 -3.49 19.72 -4.75
CA ARG A 410 -4.44 19.13 -3.81
C ARG A 410 -5.52 20.15 -3.48
N THR A 411 -6.72 19.66 -3.23
CA THR A 411 -7.83 20.51 -2.79
C THR A 411 -8.82 19.70 -1.94
N THR A 412 -9.90 20.33 -1.50
CA THR A 412 -10.95 19.70 -0.69
C THR A 412 -12.25 19.54 -1.46
N GLU A 413 -13.16 18.70 -0.97
CA GLU A 413 -14.52 18.56 -1.50
C GLU A 413 -15.28 19.90 -1.59
N ARG A 414 -15.01 20.84 -0.66
CA ARG A 414 -15.64 22.18 -0.69
C ARG A 414 -15.21 22.98 -1.91
N ALA A 415 -13.94 22.88 -2.28
CA ALA A 415 -13.43 23.51 -3.49
C ALA A 415 -13.97 22.81 -4.75
N LEU A 416 -14.08 21.47 -4.76
CA LEU A 416 -14.69 20.75 -5.89
C LEU A 416 -16.15 21.16 -6.10
N ALA A 417 -16.90 21.38 -5.03
CA ALA A 417 -18.29 21.86 -5.11
C ALA A 417 -18.42 23.25 -5.77
N LYS A 418 -17.34 24.05 -5.82
CA LYS A 418 -17.29 25.32 -6.57
C LYS A 418 -17.07 25.11 -8.07
N GLY A 419 -16.78 23.88 -8.50
CA GLY A 419 -16.56 23.50 -9.90
C GLY A 419 -15.10 23.27 -10.28
N TYR A 420 -14.15 23.32 -9.34
CA TYR A 420 -12.75 23.07 -9.65
C TYR A 420 -12.50 21.62 -10.05
N HIS A 421 -11.67 21.42 -11.09
CA HIS A 421 -11.16 20.12 -11.51
C HIS A 421 -9.66 20.22 -11.81
N LEU A 422 -8.83 19.84 -10.84
CA LEU A 422 -7.37 20.00 -10.91
C LEU A 422 -6.73 19.25 -12.08
N GLY A 423 -7.15 17.99 -12.32
CA GLY A 423 -6.61 17.18 -13.41
C GLY A 423 -6.74 17.83 -14.79
N GLU A 424 -7.93 18.31 -15.13
CA GLU A 424 -8.19 19.02 -16.38
C GLU A 424 -7.41 20.33 -16.49
N ALA A 425 -7.36 21.13 -15.41
CA ALA A 425 -6.64 22.40 -15.41
C ALA A 425 -5.13 22.20 -15.60
N LEU A 426 -4.53 21.25 -14.88
CA LEU A 426 -3.10 20.92 -15.02
C LEU A 426 -2.77 20.32 -16.39
N ARG A 427 -3.66 19.51 -16.98
CA ARG A 427 -3.47 18.98 -18.34
C ARG A 427 -3.38 20.10 -19.36
N LYS A 428 -4.33 21.04 -19.34
CA LYS A 428 -4.33 22.21 -20.24
C LYS A 428 -3.10 23.10 -20.02
N ALA A 429 -2.72 23.33 -18.75
CA ALA A 429 -1.52 24.12 -18.44
C ALA A 429 -0.26 23.44 -18.99
N ALA A 430 -0.13 22.13 -18.82
CA ALA A 430 1.00 21.36 -19.32
C ALA A 430 1.12 21.42 -20.86
N GLU A 431 0.00 21.28 -21.59
CA GLU A 431 -0.03 21.37 -23.06
C GLU A 431 0.52 22.72 -23.56
N ILE A 432 0.23 23.82 -22.87
CA ILE A 432 0.69 25.17 -23.24
C ILE A 432 2.17 25.36 -22.87
N LEU A 433 2.58 24.88 -21.70
CA LEU A 433 3.92 25.10 -21.17
C LEU A 433 4.97 24.15 -21.77
N GLY A 434 4.55 23.14 -22.53
CA GLY A 434 5.45 22.11 -23.07
C GLY A 434 5.87 21.11 -22.00
N GLY A 435 4.90 20.66 -21.20
CA GLY A 435 5.08 19.71 -20.11
C GLY A 435 4.04 18.58 -20.14
N GLU A 436 3.97 17.83 -19.05
CA GLU A 436 3.00 16.74 -18.85
C GLU A 436 2.20 17.00 -17.58
N GLY A 437 0.86 16.87 -17.65
CA GLY A 437 0.00 17.16 -16.52
C GLY A 437 -1.33 16.43 -16.60
N GLY A 438 -1.91 16.12 -15.44
CA GLY A 438 -3.17 15.39 -15.35
C GLY A 438 -3.42 14.79 -13.98
N GLY A 439 -4.58 14.14 -13.84
CA GLY A 439 -4.98 13.46 -12.62
C GLY A 439 -6.47 13.58 -12.35
N HIS A 440 -6.86 13.40 -11.08
CA HIS A 440 -8.24 13.48 -10.64
C HIS A 440 -8.65 14.93 -10.36
N ALA A 441 -9.94 15.16 -10.17
CA ALA A 441 -10.46 16.47 -9.77
C ALA A 441 -9.84 16.97 -8.46
N ILE A 442 -9.67 16.09 -7.46
CA ILE A 442 -9.19 16.44 -6.12
C ILE A 442 -7.66 16.45 -5.97
N ALA A 443 -6.96 15.72 -6.84
CA ALA A 443 -5.52 15.51 -6.75
C ALA A 443 -4.92 15.26 -8.14
N ALA A 444 -3.95 16.08 -8.51
CA ALA A 444 -3.33 16.03 -9.82
C ALA A 444 -1.82 16.35 -9.75
N GLY A 445 -1.10 16.06 -10.82
CA GLY A 445 0.33 16.34 -10.96
C GLY A 445 0.64 17.07 -12.26
N ILE A 446 1.76 17.77 -12.27
CA ILE A 446 2.31 18.44 -13.47
C ILE A 446 3.83 18.38 -13.46
N ARG A 447 4.46 18.36 -14.63
CA ARG A 447 5.89 18.57 -14.85
C ARG A 447 6.07 19.56 -15.99
N PHE A 448 6.91 20.58 -15.83
CA PHE A 448 7.13 21.63 -16.85
C PHE A 448 8.48 22.35 -16.66
N PRO A 449 8.98 23.08 -17.69
CA PRO A 449 10.26 23.82 -17.61
C PRO A 449 10.30 24.86 -16.49
N LYS A 450 11.44 24.94 -15.81
CA LYS A 450 11.63 25.79 -14.62
C LYS A 450 11.55 27.30 -14.91
N ASP A 451 11.96 27.70 -16.10
CA ASP A 451 11.92 29.09 -16.58
C ASP A 451 10.49 29.61 -16.82
N LYS A 452 9.48 28.73 -16.78
CA LYS A 452 8.06 29.08 -16.99
C LYS A 452 7.24 29.17 -15.70
N LEU A 453 7.87 29.34 -14.53
CA LEU A 453 7.16 29.40 -13.24
C LEU A 453 6.10 30.51 -13.19
N GLU A 454 6.46 31.72 -13.59
CA GLU A 454 5.55 32.88 -13.56
C GLU A 454 4.39 32.70 -14.55
N GLU A 455 4.69 32.22 -15.76
CA GLU A 455 3.68 31.89 -16.77
C GLU A 455 2.71 30.81 -16.26
N PHE A 456 3.22 29.79 -15.55
CA PHE A 456 2.38 28.76 -14.94
C PHE A 456 1.44 29.33 -13.88
N GLN A 457 1.93 30.20 -13.00
CA GLN A 457 1.13 30.78 -11.90
C GLN A 457 -0.09 31.53 -12.43
N GLU A 458 0.10 32.43 -13.40
CA GLU A 458 -1.00 33.17 -14.01
C GLU A 458 -1.93 32.26 -14.83
N LEU A 459 -1.35 31.32 -15.59
CA LEU A 459 -2.11 30.41 -16.43
C LEU A 459 -3.05 29.51 -15.61
N ILE A 460 -2.54 28.91 -14.53
CA ILE A 460 -3.32 27.94 -13.75
C ILE A 460 -4.44 28.62 -12.96
N ASP A 461 -4.19 29.83 -12.44
CA ASP A 461 -5.21 30.63 -11.77
C ASP A 461 -6.38 30.94 -12.71
N ARG A 462 -6.08 31.40 -13.93
CA ARG A 462 -7.09 31.66 -14.97
C ARG A 462 -7.86 30.39 -15.35
N LEU A 463 -7.18 29.28 -15.61
CA LEU A 463 -7.81 28.02 -16.01
C LEU A 463 -8.77 27.49 -14.94
N LEU A 464 -8.43 27.65 -13.65
CA LEU A 464 -9.30 27.29 -12.54
C LEU A 464 -10.49 28.27 -12.42
N GLY A 465 -10.27 29.56 -12.68
CA GLY A 465 -11.35 30.56 -12.72
C GLY A 465 -12.39 30.31 -13.81
N GLU A 466 -11.94 29.90 -15.01
CA GLU A 466 -12.83 29.52 -16.12
C GLU A 466 -13.76 28.35 -15.74
N GLN A 467 -13.28 27.40 -14.93
CA GLN A 467 -14.09 26.26 -14.47
C GLN A 467 -15.24 26.71 -13.55
N VAL A 468 -14.94 27.60 -12.58
CA VAL A 468 -15.94 28.12 -11.64
C VAL A 468 -16.97 29.01 -12.36
N GLY A 469 -16.51 29.85 -13.30
CA GLY A 469 -17.38 30.70 -14.12
C GLY A 469 -18.36 29.89 -14.97
N ALA A 470 -17.91 28.80 -15.58
CA ALA A 470 -18.75 27.91 -16.38
C ALA A 470 -19.71 27.04 -15.55
N HIS A 471 -19.39 26.77 -14.28
CA HIS A 471 -20.24 25.99 -13.37
C HIS A 471 -21.42 26.81 -12.82
N GLY A 472 -21.20 28.11 -12.56
CA GLY A 472 -22.24 29.04 -12.08
C GLY A 472 -23.39 29.26 -13.07
N ASP A 473 -23.14 29.17 -14.37
CA ASP A 473 -24.16 29.33 -15.42
C ASP A 473 -25.02 28.06 -15.63
N LYS A 474 -24.52 26.87 -15.28
CA LYS A 474 -25.30 25.62 -15.40
C LYS A 474 -26.26 25.37 -14.22
N GLY A 475 -26.05 26.02 -13.08
CA GLY A 475 -26.94 25.92 -11.90
C GLY A 475 -28.12 26.89 -11.90
N ARG A 476 -28.24 27.75 -12.91
CA ARG A 476 -29.32 28.75 -13.06
C ARG A 476 -30.29 28.44 -14.23
N GLY A 477 -30.17 27.28 -14.85
CA GLY A 477 -30.99 26.81 -15.97
C GLY A 477 -32.18 25.98 -15.54
#